data_AF-A0ABD3M0X0-F1
#
_entry.id   AF-A0ABD3M0X0-F1
#
_cell.length_a   1.000
_cell.length_b   1.000
_cell.length_c   1.000
_cell.angle_alpha   90.00
_cell.angle_beta   90.00
_cell.angle_gamma   90.00
#
_symmetry.space_group_name_H-M   'P 1'
#
loop_
_entity.id
_entity.type
_entity.pdbx_description
1 polymer ?
#
loop_
_entity_poly.entity_id
_entity_poly.type
_entity_poly.pdbx_seq_one_letter_code
_entity_poly.pdbx_strand_id
1 'polypeptide(L)'
;MKPCATMLSFGVFLLASFLLAVPSTSGFVAVGPTPITTARCPTLASTPPLLSSGGSASSSSTASSTSSLYAIGTNSSRRNFVQQSSTSIALLTTTLPSTALAKDVEPVTRQTVADAFQAIRSELSSPTGLISTLTNLINNNSYPEIMQYTKESDAYFRKAKLGKARKLLTDGALKGDAILMSNAVTFDLIGINRASRPGKENREEQMKYLEELRKDIERFLELESTIVVAGE
;
A
#
# COMPACT_ATOMS: atom_id res chain seq x y z
N MET A 1 13.14 60.98 11.68
CA MET A 1 11.70 60.74 11.87
C MET A 1 11.02 60.58 10.52
N LYS A 2 10.57 59.36 10.20
CA LYS A 2 9.60 59.01 9.14
C LYS A 2 9.15 57.56 9.43
N PRO A 3 7.86 57.27 9.63
CA PRO A 3 7.37 55.93 9.93
C PRO A 3 7.10 55.16 8.63
N CYS A 4 7.49 53.88 8.60
CA CYS A 4 7.17 52.95 7.52
C CYS A 4 5.96 52.11 7.95
N ALA A 5 4.83 52.30 7.28
CA ALA A 5 3.54 51.72 7.61
C ALA A 5 3.45 50.24 7.17
N THR A 6 3.06 49.39 8.12
CA THR A 6 2.65 48.00 7.90
C THR A 6 1.18 47.99 7.46
N MET A 7 0.89 47.49 6.26
CA MET A 7 -0.47 47.19 5.81
C MET A 7 -0.66 45.66 5.84
N LEU A 8 -1.32 45.18 6.90
CA LEU A 8 -1.98 43.88 6.94
C LEU A 8 -3.18 43.92 6.00
N SER A 9 -3.25 43.01 5.04
CA SER A 9 -4.48 42.73 4.30
C SER A 9 -4.98 41.34 4.68
N PHE A 10 -6.04 41.33 5.48
CA PHE A 10 -6.86 40.16 5.78
C PHE A 10 -7.75 39.85 4.57
N GLY A 11 -7.40 38.82 3.81
CA GLY A 11 -8.24 38.27 2.74
C GLY A 11 -9.25 37.29 3.32
N VAL A 12 -10.50 37.74 3.38
CA VAL A 12 -11.70 37.06 3.86
C VAL A 12 -11.98 35.75 3.09
N PHE A 13 -12.13 34.66 3.82
CA PHE A 13 -12.74 33.41 3.37
C PHE A 13 -14.21 33.65 3.03
N LEU A 14 -14.60 33.48 1.76
CA LEU A 14 -16.01 33.38 1.38
C LEU A 14 -16.36 31.92 1.09
N LEU A 15 -17.14 31.35 2.00
CA LEU A 15 -17.89 30.11 1.86
C LEU A 15 -18.75 30.18 0.59
N ALA A 16 -18.63 29.20 -0.30
CA ALA A 16 -19.65 28.91 -1.31
C ALA A 16 -20.21 27.51 -1.05
N SER A 17 -21.45 27.50 -0.59
CA SER A 17 -22.28 26.34 -0.25
C SER A 17 -22.50 25.42 -1.44
N PHE A 18 -22.25 24.12 -1.24
CA PHE A 18 -22.72 23.06 -2.12
C PHE A 18 -24.22 22.82 -1.85
N LEU A 19 -25.05 23.15 -2.85
CA LEU A 19 -26.47 22.83 -2.87
C LEU A 19 -26.69 21.47 -3.54
N LEU A 20 -27.37 20.61 -2.78
CA LEU A 20 -27.89 19.29 -3.16
C LEU A 20 -28.71 19.33 -4.44
N ALA A 21 -28.51 18.33 -5.30
CA ALA A 21 -29.51 17.88 -6.26
C ALA A 21 -29.53 16.34 -6.31
N VAL A 22 -30.51 15.76 -5.63
CA VAL A 22 -30.98 14.38 -5.81
C VAL A 22 -32.16 14.42 -6.78
N PRO A 23 -32.23 13.50 -7.74
CA PRO A 23 -33.51 12.89 -8.09
C PRO A 23 -33.36 11.35 -8.12
N SER A 24 -34.09 10.63 -7.28
CA SER A 24 -35.50 10.24 -7.43
C SER A 24 -35.62 8.86 -8.07
N THR A 25 -36.00 7.92 -7.22
CA THR A 25 -36.46 6.56 -7.47
C THR A 25 -37.62 6.51 -8.48
N SER A 26 -37.70 5.46 -9.30
CA SER A 26 -38.92 4.67 -9.62
C SER A 26 -38.63 3.61 -10.68
N GLY A 27 -39.02 2.35 -10.46
CA GLY A 27 -39.05 1.35 -11.53
C GLY A 27 -39.11 -0.11 -11.06
N PHE A 28 -40.22 -0.49 -10.42
CA PHE A 28 -40.56 -1.87 -10.02
C PHE A 28 -41.64 -2.43 -10.96
N VAL A 29 -41.37 -3.55 -11.66
CA VAL A 29 -42.34 -4.54 -12.21
C VAL A 29 -41.51 -5.83 -12.44
N ALA A 30 -41.61 -6.94 -11.69
CA ALA A 30 -42.67 -7.91 -11.42
C ALA A 30 -42.92 -8.97 -12.53
N VAL A 31 -43.05 -10.23 -12.06
CA VAL A 31 -43.63 -11.46 -12.70
C VAL A 31 -42.68 -12.24 -13.65
N GLY A 32 -42.40 -13.54 -13.53
CA GLY A 32 -43.09 -14.67 -12.86
C GLY A 32 -42.29 -16.00 -12.99
N PRO A 33 -42.91 -17.19 -12.77
CA PRO A 33 -42.32 -18.30 -11.99
C PRO A 33 -42.09 -19.64 -12.74
N THR A 34 -41.64 -20.66 -11.98
CA THR A 34 -41.76 -22.15 -12.14
C THR A 34 -40.46 -22.94 -12.46
N PRO A 35 -40.39 -24.28 -12.27
CA PRO A 35 -40.40 -24.98 -10.97
C PRO A 35 -39.34 -26.13 -10.83
N ILE A 36 -39.13 -26.55 -9.57
CA ILE A 36 -38.93 -27.93 -9.02
C ILE A 36 -38.23 -29.00 -9.89
N THR A 37 -37.15 -29.60 -9.35
CA THR A 37 -36.98 -31.08 -9.38
C THR A 37 -36.16 -31.57 -8.18
N THR A 38 -36.77 -32.52 -7.48
CA THR A 38 -36.34 -33.26 -6.28
C THR A 38 -35.58 -34.54 -6.68
N ALA A 39 -34.51 -34.90 -5.98
CA ALA A 39 -34.10 -36.30 -5.73
C ALA A 39 -32.96 -36.32 -4.69
N ARG A 40 -33.25 -36.67 -3.43
CA ARG A 40 -33.12 -38.01 -2.81
C ARG A 40 -31.70 -38.36 -2.33
N CYS A 41 -31.52 -38.25 -1.01
CA CYS A 41 -30.64 -39.12 -0.22
C CYS A 41 -31.12 -40.58 -0.28
N PRO A 42 -30.22 -41.54 0.01
CA PRO A 42 -30.46 -42.29 1.25
C PRO A 42 -29.21 -42.50 2.12
N THR A 43 -29.50 -42.54 3.42
CA THR A 43 -28.68 -42.95 4.57
C THR A 43 -28.63 -44.47 4.70
N LEU A 44 -27.49 -45.03 5.14
CA LEU A 44 -27.34 -46.30 5.91
C LEU A 44 -25.85 -46.37 6.35
N ALA A 45 -25.47 -45.98 7.57
CA ALA A 45 -25.47 -46.77 8.82
C ALA A 45 -24.72 -48.12 8.72
N SER A 46 -23.57 -48.24 9.41
CA SER A 46 -23.30 -49.29 10.43
C SER A 46 -21.83 -49.27 10.91
N THR A 47 -21.65 -48.89 12.18
CA THR A 47 -20.92 -49.55 13.28
C THR A 47 -19.48 -50.12 13.09
N PRO A 48 -18.54 -49.85 14.03
CA PRO A 48 -17.18 -50.42 14.05
C PRO A 48 -17.06 -51.72 14.87
N PRO A 49 -15.98 -52.50 14.72
CA PRO A 49 -15.54 -53.43 15.75
C PRO A 49 -14.32 -52.93 16.53
N LEU A 50 -14.32 -53.31 17.81
CA LEU A 50 -13.32 -53.09 18.86
C LEU A 50 -12.57 -54.42 19.12
N LEU A 51 -11.44 -54.33 19.82
CA LEU A 51 -10.56 -55.39 20.39
C LEU A 51 -9.47 -55.90 19.42
N SER A 52 -8.20 -56.09 19.80
CA SER A 52 -7.63 -56.44 21.11
C SER A 52 -6.14 -56.08 21.23
N SER A 53 -5.67 -56.10 22.47
CA SER A 53 -4.39 -55.79 23.10
C SER A 53 -3.16 -56.66 22.73
N GLY A 54 -1.95 -56.10 22.91
CA GLY A 54 -0.77 -56.92 23.26
C GLY A 54 0.61 -56.22 23.21
N GLY A 55 1.25 -56.04 24.38
CA GLY A 55 2.72 -56.06 24.65
C GLY A 55 3.59 -54.96 24.03
N SER A 56 4.08 -53.96 24.80
CA SER A 56 5.29 -53.98 25.65
C SER A 56 6.59 -54.42 24.94
N ALA A 57 7.49 -53.49 24.65
CA ALA A 57 8.89 -53.49 25.14
C ALA A 57 9.72 -52.36 24.52
N SER A 58 10.57 -51.82 25.37
CA SER A 58 11.50 -50.70 25.25
C SER A 58 12.68 -50.96 24.31
N SER A 59 13.21 -49.92 23.65
CA SER A 59 14.66 -49.74 23.49
C SER A 59 15.01 -48.33 23.00
N SER A 60 16.07 -47.83 23.61
CA SER A 60 16.66 -46.50 23.59
C SER A 60 17.49 -46.15 22.34
N SER A 61 17.70 -44.83 22.21
CA SER A 61 18.96 -44.15 21.80
C SER A 61 19.53 -44.33 20.40
N THR A 62 19.59 -43.23 19.64
CA THR A 62 20.81 -42.62 19.01
C THR A 62 20.35 -41.38 18.21
N ALA A 63 20.65 -40.17 18.66
CA ALA A 63 21.83 -39.36 18.29
C ALA A 63 21.79 -38.78 16.86
N SER A 64 21.70 -37.44 16.83
CA SER A 64 22.34 -36.47 15.93
C SER A 64 22.09 -36.53 14.41
N SER A 65 21.59 -35.41 13.86
CA SER A 65 22.30 -34.68 12.80
C SER A 65 21.79 -33.24 12.70
N THR A 66 22.59 -32.33 13.24
CA THR A 66 22.75 -30.96 12.74
C THR A 66 23.29 -31.03 11.31
N SER A 67 22.65 -30.34 10.37
CA SER A 67 23.29 -29.99 9.10
C SER A 67 22.93 -28.56 8.71
N SER A 68 23.92 -27.72 8.96
CA SER A 68 24.15 -26.42 8.35
C SER A 68 24.53 -26.55 6.87
N LEU A 69 24.43 -25.40 6.19
CA LEU A 69 25.15 -24.97 4.97
C LEU A 69 24.46 -25.24 3.62
N TYR A 70 24.04 -24.11 3.04
CA TYR A 70 24.23 -23.69 1.64
C TYR A 70 24.13 -24.76 0.54
N ALA A 71 23.07 -24.65 -0.25
CA ALA A 71 23.09 -25.06 -1.65
C ALA A 71 22.55 -23.92 -2.52
N ILE A 72 23.49 -23.14 -3.08
CA ILE A 72 23.28 -22.37 -4.30
C ILE A 72 23.01 -23.41 -5.39
N GLY A 73 21.76 -23.44 -5.88
CA GLY A 73 21.32 -24.31 -6.97
C GLY A 73 20.60 -23.46 -8.01
N THR A 74 21.38 -23.03 -8.99
CA THR A 74 20.98 -22.26 -10.16
C THR A 74 19.86 -22.89 -10.98
N ASN A 75 19.13 -22.00 -11.68
CA ASN A 75 18.43 -22.25 -12.93
C ASN A 75 17.13 -23.09 -12.85
N SER A 76 16.02 -22.38 -12.64
CA SER A 76 14.73 -22.81 -13.18
C SER A 76 14.16 -21.74 -14.10
N SER A 77 14.56 -21.85 -15.36
CA SER A 77 13.65 -21.85 -16.52
C SER A 77 12.50 -20.83 -16.52
N ARG A 78 12.83 -19.55 -16.76
CA ARG A 78 11.88 -18.51 -17.21
C ARG A 78 12.38 -17.75 -18.44
N ARG A 79 13.28 -18.35 -19.23
CA ARG A 79 14.02 -17.68 -20.33
C ARG A 79 13.89 -18.33 -21.70
N ASN A 80 12.81 -19.07 -21.98
CA ASN A 80 12.53 -19.64 -23.30
C ASN A 80 11.14 -19.21 -23.84
N PHE A 81 10.83 -17.91 -23.78
CA PHE A 81 9.63 -17.35 -24.42
C PHE A 81 9.99 -16.19 -25.37
N VAL A 82 11.17 -16.21 -25.98
CA VAL A 82 11.48 -15.32 -27.11
C VAL A 82 12.33 -16.10 -28.10
N GLN A 83 11.73 -17.13 -28.69
CA GLN A 83 12.36 -17.79 -29.83
C GLN A 83 11.26 -18.40 -30.71
N GLN A 84 10.66 -17.55 -31.54
CA GLN A 84 10.12 -17.85 -32.87
C GLN A 84 9.19 -16.72 -33.30
N SER A 85 9.65 -15.92 -34.27
CA SER A 85 8.88 -15.27 -35.35
C SER A 85 9.75 -14.17 -35.96
N SER A 86 10.72 -14.59 -36.78
CA SER A 86 11.40 -13.73 -37.73
C SER A 86 10.52 -13.57 -38.97
N THR A 87 9.82 -12.44 -39.07
CA THR A 87 9.27 -11.92 -40.33
C THR A 87 9.61 -10.43 -40.43
N SER A 88 10.52 -10.13 -41.34
CA SER A 88 11.01 -8.79 -41.65
C SER A 88 9.91 -7.96 -42.34
N ILE A 89 9.54 -6.83 -41.74
CA ILE A 89 8.91 -5.72 -42.45
C ILE A 89 9.79 -4.50 -42.20
N ALA A 90 10.50 -4.08 -43.25
CA ALA A 90 11.28 -2.85 -43.25
C ALA A 90 10.31 -1.66 -43.27
N LEU A 91 10.11 -1.01 -42.12
CA LEU A 91 9.46 0.29 -42.01
C LEU A 91 10.53 1.34 -41.74
N LEU A 92 10.85 2.12 -42.77
CA LEU A 92 11.65 3.34 -42.67
C LEU A 92 10.92 4.32 -41.74
N THR A 93 11.33 4.37 -40.47
CA THR A 93 10.92 5.41 -39.53
C THR A 93 12.14 6.26 -39.21
N THR A 94 12.05 7.50 -39.65
CA THR A 94 13.01 8.57 -39.44
C THR A 94 13.30 8.71 -37.95
N THR A 95 14.48 8.28 -37.51
CA THR A 95 14.97 8.51 -36.15
C THR A 95 15.24 9.99 -35.98
N LEU A 96 14.27 10.75 -35.46
CA LEU A 96 14.60 12.03 -34.84
C LEU A 96 15.49 11.72 -33.63
N PRO A 97 16.66 12.38 -33.49
CA PRO A 97 17.40 12.34 -32.25
C PRO A 97 16.51 12.95 -31.17
N SER A 98 15.96 12.12 -30.30
CA SER A 98 15.36 12.57 -29.05
C SER A 98 16.48 13.22 -28.26
N THR A 99 16.56 14.55 -28.31
CA THR A 99 17.34 15.34 -27.38
C THR A 99 16.78 15.03 -25.99
N ALA A 100 17.50 14.19 -25.25
CA ALA A 100 17.24 13.94 -23.85
C ALA A 100 17.43 15.29 -23.13
N LEU A 101 16.31 15.99 -22.91
CA LEU A 101 16.25 17.17 -22.08
C LEU A 101 16.73 16.72 -20.70
N ALA A 102 17.98 17.05 -20.39
CA ALA A 102 18.59 16.78 -19.10
C ALA A 102 17.64 17.33 -18.06
N LYS A 103 17.03 16.44 -17.27
CA LYS A 103 16.12 16.81 -16.20
C LYS A 103 16.95 17.67 -15.25
N ASP A 104 16.71 18.99 -15.25
CA ASP A 104 17.40 19.93 -14.38
C ASP A 104 17.37 19.34 -12.97
N VAL A 105 18.54 18.90 -12.51
CA VAL A 105 18.69 18.35 -11.17
C VAL A 105 18.69 19.58 -10.28
N GLU A 106 17.48 20.01 -9.90
CA GLU A 106 17.28 21.02 -8.87
C GLU A 106 18.26 20.74 -7.73
N PRO A 107 19.13 21.71 -7.39
CA PRO A 107 20.10 21.50 -6.33
C PRO A 107 19.33 21.16 -5.04
N VAL A 108 19.76 20.10 -4.36
CA VAL A 108 19.18 19.71 -3.07
C VAL A 108 19.51 20.82 -2.08
N THR A 109 18.55 21.71 -1.82
CA THR A 109 18.67 22.77 -0.83
C THR A 109 18.05 22.32 0.49
N ARG A 110 18.49 22.91 1.61
CA ARG A 110 17.88 22.65 2.93
C ARG A 110 16.37 22.93 2.89
N GLN A 111 15.95 23.93 2.12
CA GLN A 111 14.54 24.28 1.95
C GLN A 111 13.75 23.18 1.24
N THR A 112 14.26 22.61 0.14
CA THR A 112 13.53 21.55 -0.59
C THR A 112 13.41 20.27 0.23
N VAL A 113 14.40 19.97 1.07
CA VAL A 113 14.34 18.88 2.06
C VAL A 113 13.26 19.18 3.11
N ALA A 114 13.33 20.34 3.76
CA ALA A 114 12.36 20.75 4.78
C ALA A 114 10.92 20.74 4.24
N ASP A 115 10.69 21.26 3.04
CA ASP A 115 9.37 21.29 2.41
C ASP A 115 8.85 19.87 2.10
N ALA A 116 9.72 18.96 1.65
CA ALA A 116 9.34 17.58 1.35
C ALA A 116 8.94 16.80 2.60
N PHE A 117 9.71 16.94 3.70
CA PHE A 117 9.39 16.30 4.97
C PHE A 117 8.23 16.97 5.69
N GLN A 118 8.08 18.30 5.58
CA GLN A 118 6.92 19.03 6.09
C GLN A 118 5.62 18.57 5.42
N ALA A 119 5.65 18.28 4.11
CA ALA A 119 4.50 17.74 3.39
C ALA A 119 4.10 16.32 3.85
N ILE A 120 5.02 15.56 4.46
CA ILE A 120 4.74 14.26 5.08
C ILE A 120 4.20 14.47 6.49
N ARG A 121 4.81 15.36 7.29
CA ARG A 121 4.32 15.73 8.63
C ARG A 121 2.87 16.23 8.60
N SER A 122 2.50 16.99 7.58
CA SER A 122 1.14 17.48 7.43
C SER A 122 0.13 16.35 7.21
N GLU A 123 0.51 15.21 6.64
CA GLU A 123 -0.39 14.05 6.49
C GLU A 123 -0.66 13.30 7.80
N LEU A 124 0.27 13.39 8.76
CA LEU A 124 0.09 12.81 10.09
C LEU A 124 -0.76 13.70 11.01
N SER A 125 -0.63 15.02 10.86
CA SER A 125 -1.18 16.00 11.81
C SER A 125 -2.44 16.72 11.30
N SER A 126 -2.65 16.77 9.98
CA SER A 126 -3.82 17.43 9.41
C SER A 126 -5.08 16.60 9.66
N PRO A 127 -6.23 17.25 9.99
CA PRO A 127 -7.52 16.56 10.08
C PRO A 127 -7.96 15.92 8.76
N THR A 128 -7.45 16.41 7.64
CA THR A 128 -7.68 15.85 6.30
C THR A 128 -6.50 15.00 5.81
N GLY A 129 -5.54 14.70 6.69
CA GLY A 129 -4.39 13.88 6.38
C GLY A 129 -4.74 12.40 6.27
N LEU A 130 -3.81 11.61 5.75
CA LEU A 130 -3.93 10.16 5.55
C LEU A 130 -4.47 9.42 6.79
N ILE A 131 -3.84 9.64 7.95
CA ILE A 131 -4.17 8.90 9.19
C ILE A 131 -5.54 9.30 9.70
N SER A 132 -5.83 10.60 9.78
CA SER A 132 -7.13 11.10 10.25
C SER A 132 -8.27 10.68 9.33
N THR A 133 -8.06 10.72 8.01
CA THR A 133 -9.07 10.30 7.02
C THR A 133 -9.37 8.80 7.17
N LEU A 134 -8.34 7.95 7.22
CA LEU A 134 -8.53 6.51 7.42
C LEU A 134 -9.19 6.19 8.77
N THR A 135 -8.79 6.88 9.84
CA THR A 135 -9.40 6.74 11.17
C THR A 135 -10.90 7.01 11.10
N ASN A 136 -11.30 8.11 10.45
CA ASN A 136 -12.70 8.50 10.31
C ASN A 136 -13.49 7.48 9.48
N LEU A 137 -12.94 7.01 8.36
CA LEU A 137 -13.58 6.01 7.51
C LEU A 137 -13.77 4.66 8.23
N ILE A 138 -12.76 4.21 8.98
CA ILE A 138 -12.82 2.99 9.79
C ILE A 138 -13.87 3.12 10.89
N ASN A 139 -13.90 4.25 11.60
CA ASN A 139 -14.88 4.49 12.66
C ASN A 139 -16.32 4.53 12.13
N ASN A 140 -16.51 5.00 10.90
CA ASN A 140 -17.82 5.05 10.22
C ASN A 140 -18.20 3.74 9.51
N ASN A 141 -17.33 2.72 9.53
CA ASN A 141 -17.50 1.46 8.79
C ASN A 141 -17.74 1.66 7.28
N SER A 142 -17.14 2.70 6.70
CA SER A 142 -17.24 3.07 5.29
C SER A 142 -16.30 2.22 4.43
N TYR A 143 -16.50 0.91 4.41
CA TYR A 143 -15.56 -0.05 3.79
C TYR A 143 -15.29 0.20 2.29
N PRO A 144 -16.28 0.49 1.43
CA PRO A 144 -16.04 0.81 0.03
C PRO A 144 -15.12 2.03 -0.14
N GLU A 145 -15.32 3.05 0.69
CA GLU A 145 -14.53 4.27 0.71
C GLU A 145 -13.11 4.00 1.21
N ILE A 146 -12.93 3.18 2.24
CA ILE A 146 -11.60 2.72 2.70
C ILE A 146 -10.86 2.03 1.56
N MET A 147 -11.55 1.12 0.85
CA MET A 147 -10.96 0.36 -0.24
C MET A 147 -10.53 1.23 -1.42
N GLN A 148 -11.27 2.29 -1.71
CA GLN A 148 -10.89 3.24 -2.77
C GLN A 148 -9.76 4.15 -2.30
N TYR A 149 -9.92 4.75 -1.11
CA TYR A 149 -8.97 5.71 -0.56
C TYR A 149 -7.58 5.09 -0.35
N THR A 150 -7.49 3.84 0.13
CA THR A 150 -6.20 3.14 0.29
C THR A 150 -5.45 2.93 -1.04
N LYS A 151 -6.17 2.71 -2.16
CA LYS A 151 -5.55 2.58 -3.49
C LYS A 151 -5.00 3.91 -3.99
N GLU A 152 -5.76 4.98 -3.82
CA GLU A 152 -5.36 6.33 -4.23
C GLU A 152 -4.21 6.86 -3.37
N SER A 153 -4.25 6.55 -2.06
CA SER A 153 -3.24 6.94 -1.10
C SER A 153 -1.87 6.31 -1.39
N ASP A 154 -1.77 5.08 -1.91
CA ASP A 154 -0.47 4.54 -2.33
C ASP A 154 0.17 5.40 -3.43
N ALA A 155 -0.60 5.78 -4.44
CA ALA A 155 -0.08 6.59 -5.53
C ALA A 155 0.28 8.01 -5.04
N TYR A 156 -0.59 8.64 -4.26
CA TYR A 156 -0.38 10.00 -3.78
C TYR A 156 0.72 10.07 -2.71
N PHE A 157 0.61 9.29 -1.64
CA PHE A 157 1.49 9.40 -0.49
C PHE A 157 2.84 8.72 -0.74
N ARG A 158 2.85 7.44 -1.12
CA ARG A 158 4.11 6.71 -1.30
C ARG A 158 4.90 7.22 -2.50
N LYS A 159 4.28 7.33 -3.68
CA LYS A 159 5.05 7.74 -4.87
C LYS A 159 5.36 9.23 -4.89
N ALA A 160 4.40 10.10 -4.56
CA ALA A 160 4.60 11.54 -4.70
C ALA A 160 5.32 12.14 -3.48
N LYS A 161 4.93 11.80 -2.24
CA LYS A 161 5.54 12.38 -1.03
C LYS A 161 6.79 11.63 -0.57
N LEU A 162 6.66 10.37 -0.17
CA LEU A 162 7.81 9.56 0.29
C LEU A 162 8.85 9.41 -0.82
N GLY A 163 8.39 9.17 -2.06
CA GLY A 163 9.25 9.07 -3.23
C GLY A 163 10.02 10.36 -3.57
N LYS A 164 9.47 11.54 -3.26
CA LYS A 164 10.17 12.82 -3.41
C LYS A 164 11.21 12.98 -2.29
N ALA A 165 10.81 12.82 -1.03
CA ALA A 165 11.71 12.93 0.11
C ALA A 165 12.91 11.97 0.01
N ARG A 166 12.67 10.72 -0.40
CA ARG A 166 13.71 9.72 -0.61
C ARG A 166 14.77 10.12 -1.63
N LYS A 167 14.39 10.82 -2.70
CA LYS A 167 15.34 11.26 -3.73
C LYS A 167 16.31 12.33 -3.20
N LEU A 168 15.92 13.04 -2.15
CA LEU A 168 16.72 14.09 -1.51
C LEU A 168 17.72 13.52 -0.49
N LEU A 169 17.59 12.25 -0.11
CA LEU A 169 18.61 11.57 0.69
C LEU A 169 19.92 11.53 -0.10
N THR A 170 21.05 11.75 0.57
CA THR A 170 22.37 11.75 -0.07
C THR A 170 23.04 10.38 0.04
N ASP A 171 22.98 9.77 1.22
CA ASP A 171 23.55 8.44 1.50
C ASP A 171 22.79 7.30 0.79
N GLY A 172 23.54 6.38 0.19
CA GLY A 172 23.03 5.18 -0.46
C GLY A 172 22.44 4.16 0.52
N ALA A 173 23.00 4.02 1.73
CA ALA A 173 22.47 3.11 2.74
C ALA A 173 21.09 3.58 3.23
N LEU A 174 20.98 4.87 3.58
CA LEU A 174 19.73 5.50 3.99
C LEU A 174 18.67 5.48 2.88
N LYS A 175 19.06 5.57 1.61
CA LYS A 175 18.14 5.35 0.49
C LYS A 175 17.56 3.94 0.48
N GLY A 176 18.39 2.92 0.77
CA GLY A 176 17.93 1.54 0.91
C GLY A 176 16.88 1.40 2.00
N ASP A 177 17.17 1.93 3.19
CA ASP A 177 16.25 1.91 4.33
C ASP A 177 14.96 2.67 4.05
N ALA A 178 15.05 3.84 3.40
CA ALA A 178 13.89 4.62 2.97
C ALA A 178 13.01 3.87 1.97
N ILE A 179 13.59 3.03 1.10
CA ILE A 179 12.81 2.13 0.21
C ILE A 179 12.05 1.10 1.04
N LEU A 180 12.72 0.47 2.01
CA LEU A 180 12.08 -0.53 2.88
C LEU A 180 10.92 0.07 3.66
N MET A 181 11.12 1.23 4.27
CA MET A 181 10.06 1.98 4.98
C MET A 181 8.91 2.38 4.03
N SER A 182 9.22 2.85 2.82
CA SER A 182 8.20 3.17 1.81
C SER A 182 7.37 1.94 1.38
N ASN A 183 8.00 0.75 1.36
CA ASN A 183 7.31 -0.50 1.05
C ASN A 183 6.45 -0.97 2.23
N ALA A 184 6.91 -0.79 3.46
CA ALA A 184 6.14 -1.11 4.67
C ALA A 184 4.80 -0.34 4.69
N VAL A 185 4.85 0.98 4.42
CA VAL A 185 3.66 1.82 4.19
C VAL A 185 2.72 1.24 3.12
N THR A 186 3.25 0.64 2.05
CA THR A 186 2.42 -0.01 1.02
C THR A 186 1.70 -1.23 1.59
N PHE A 187 2.43 -2.06 2.36
CA PHE A 187 1.89 -3.27 2.93
C PHE A 187 0.81 -2.98 3.97
N ASP A 188 0.97 -1.93 4.77
CA ASP A 188 -0.06 -1.53 5.73
C ASP A 188 -1.34 -1.04 5.03
N LEU A 189 -1.20 -0.20 3.99
CA LEU A 189 -2.36 0.21 3.19
C LEU A 189 -3.05 -0.98 2.52
N ILE A 190 -2.30 -1.98 2.04
CA ILE A 190 -2.84 -3.24 1.54
C ILE A 190 -3.53 -4.03 2.65
N GLY A 191 -2.98 -4.06 3.86
CA GLY A 191 -3.54 -4.70 5.04
C GLY A 191 -4.91 -4.11 5.39
N ILE A 192 -4.99 -2.79 5.51
CA ILE A 192 -6.25 -2.04 5.73
C ILE A 192 -7.26 -2.36 4.63
N ASN A 193 -6.84 -2.33 3.36
CA ASN A 193 -7.71 -2.64 2.22
C ASN A 193 -8.26 -4.07 2.29
N ARG A 194 -7.42 -5.05 2.62
CA ARG A 194 -7.80 -6.47 2.73
C ARG A 194 -8.77 -6.72 3.87
N ALA A 195 -8.54 -6.08 5.03
CA ALA A 195 -9.41 -6.14 6.20
C ALA A 195 -10.72 -5.35 6.02
N SER A 196 -10.91 -4.66 4.87
CA SER A 196 -12.14 -3.93 4.52
C SER A 196 -12.95 -4.60 3.42
N ARG A 197 -12.54 -5.79 2.96
CA ARG A 197 -13.24 -6.48 1.86
C ARG A 197 -14.54 -7.13 2.37
N PRO A 198 -15.57 -7.25 1.50
CA PRO A 198 -16.79 -7.99 1.80
C PRO A 198 -16.53 -9.39 2.38
N GLY A 199 -17.08 -9.66 3.56
CA GLY A 199 -16.91 -10.92 4.30
C GLY A 199 -15.58 -11.09 5.04
N LYS A 200 -14.76 -10.03 5.11
CA LYS A 200 -13.47 -9.98 5.82
C LYS A 200 -13.31 -8.71 6.65
N GLU A 201 -14.41 -7.99 6.87
CA GLU A 201 -14.43 -6.73 7.59
C GLU A 201 -14.01 -6.97 9.03
N ASN A 202 -12.82 -6.49 9.37
CA ASN A 202 -12.27 -6.60 10.71
C ASN A 202 -11.71 -5.25 11.13
N ARG A 203 -12.44 -4.57 12.01
CA ARG A 203 -12.06 -3.25 12.52
C ARG A 203 -10.77 -3.30 13.35
N GLU A 204 -10.58 -4.32 14.18
CA GLU A 204 -9.36 -4.44 14.99
C GLU A 204 -8.13 -4.58 14.11
N GLU A 205 -8.23 -5.40 13.05
CA GLU A 205 -7.15 -5.59 12.08
C GLU A 205 -6.88 -4.31 11.27
N GLN A 206 -7.93 -3.60 10.83
CA GLN A 206 -7.78 -2.29 10.17
C GLN A 206 -7.04 -1.28 11.07
N MET A 207 -7.43 -1.18 12.35
CA MET A 207 -6.80 -0.28 13.32
C MET A 207 -5.36 -0.68 13.63
N LYS A 208 -5.06 -1.99 13.66
CA LYS A 208 -3.70 -2.49 13.82
C LYS A 208 -2.80 -2.03 12.67
N TYR A 209 -3.20 -2.26 11.43
CA TYR A 209 -2.41 -1.81 10.27
C TYR A 209 -2.32 -0.28 10.19
N LEU A 210 -3.36 0.44 10.63
CA LEU A 210 -3.32 1.91 10.70
C LEU A 210 -2.26 2.42 11.69
N GLU A 211 -2.11 1.75 12.83
CA GLU A 211 -1.10 2.07 13.82
C GLU A 211 0.32 1.71 13.32
N GLU A 212 0.48 0.58 12.62
CA GLU A 212 1.73 0.20 11.95
C GLU A 212 2.11 1.25 10.88
N LEU A 213 1.15 1.64 10.03
CA LEU A 213 1.30 2.70 9.04
C LEU A 213 1.79 4.01 9.66
N ARG A 214 1.20 4.43 10.78
CA ARG A 214 1.62 5.64 11.48
C ARG A 214 3.08 5.55 11.93
N LYS A 215 3.46 4.44 12.57
CA LYS A 215 4.82 4.21 13.07
C LYS A 215 5.85 4.20 11.93
N ASP A 216 5.52 3.58 10.81
CA ASP A 216 6.43 3.52 9.66
C ASP A 216 6.63 4.90 9.01
N ILE A 217 5.61 5.75 9.00
CA ILE A 217 5.74 7.14 8.55
C ILE A 217 6.58 7.95 9.54
N GLU A 218 6.33 7.82 10.85
CA GLU A 218 7.12 8.51 11.89
C GLU A 218 8.60 8.11 11.80
N ARG A 219 8.89 6.81 11.62
CA ARG A 219 10.24 6.30 11.41
C ARG A 219 10.88 6.82 10.13
N PHE A 220 10.11 6.98 9.06
CA PHE A 220 10.61 7.59 7.83
C PHE A 220 11.01 9.06 8.06
N LEU A 221 10.27 9.80 8.90
CA LEU A 221 10.59 11.20 9.21
C LEU A 221 11.91 11.34 9.99
N GLU A 222 12.33 10.33 10.76
CA GLU A 222 13.61 10.34 11.46
C GLU A 222 14.80 10.49 10.50
N LEU A 223 14.65 10.02 9.26
CA LEU A 223 15.68 10.14 8.22
C LEU A 223 16.01 11.60 7.89
N GLU A 224 15.13 12.56 8.15
CA GLU A 224 15.41 13.98 7.91
C GLU A 224 16.65 14.47 8.66
N SER A 225 16.82 13.99 9.90
CA SER A 225 17.95 14.38 10.78
C SER A 225 19.31 13.94 10.26
N THR A 226 19.32 12.96 9.34
CA THR A 226 20.54 12.36 8.79
C THR A 226 21.00 13.02 7.49
N ILE A 227 20.22 13.95 6.94
CA ILE A 227 20.52 14.59 5.65
C ILE A 227 21.54 15.71 5.87
N VAL A 228 22.79 15.44 5.48
CA VAL A 228 23.83 16.47 5.39
C VAL A 228 23.65 17.24 4.09
N VAL A 229 23.28 18.53 4.19
CA VAL A 229 23.19 19.41 3.02
C VAL A 229 24.54 20.08 2.79
N ALA A 230 25.13 19.82 1.62
CA ALA A 230 26.41 20.38 1.20
C ALA A 230 26.35 21.92 1.22
N GLY A 231 27.02 22.52 2.20
CA GLY A 231 27.01 23.96 2.45
C GLY A 231 27.63 24.39 3.78
N GLU A 232 28.45 23.52 4.38
CA GLU A 232 29.36 23.83 5.51
C GLU A 232 30.78 23.44 5.13
#